data_AF-A0A9Q3FCQ7-F1
#
_entry.id   AF-A0A9Q3FCQ7-F1
#
_cell.length_a   1.000
_cell.length_b   1.000
_cell.length_c   1.000
_cell.angle_alpha   90.00
_cell.angle_beta   90.00
_cell.angle_gamma   90.00
#
_symmetry.space_group_name_H-M   'P 1'
#
loop_
_entity.id
_entity.type
_entity.pdbx_description
1 polymer ?
#
loop_
_entity_poly.entity_id
_entity_poly.type
_entity_poly.pdbx_seq_one_letter_code
_entity_poly.pdbx_strand_id
1 'polypeptide(L)'
;MFRDRSIFTVISPFSNKISTSDPESNSICRGQGTVKIEINNKPVTFKNCLYVPKITKNLVSLLDLCDKSITITKNNNKFHISQSGQVLLSGHIINKLMIVTFDQPKSFLVKVGEDPPWNQRLGHPGNQVLKSLGLTNVSEQPCNMCAKGK
;
A
#
# COMPACT_ATOMS: atom_id res chain seq x y z
N MET A 1 1.06 -0.75 -15.71
CA MET A 1 0.57 -2.14 -15.66
C MET A 1 1.08 -2.82 -14.40
N PHE A 2 0.18 -3.38 -13.60
CA PHE A 2 0.51 -3.98 -12.33
C PHE A 2 -0.11 -5.38 -12.21
N ARG A 3 0.65 -6.31 -11.61
CA ARG A 3 0.22 -7.70 -11.46
C ARG A 3 -0.58 -7.98 -10.19
N ASP A 4 -0.39 -7.17 -9.17
CA ASP A 4 -0.99 -7.38 -7.85
C ASP A 4 -2.27 -6.55 -7.76
N ARG A 5 -3.40 -7.19 -7.42
CA ARG A 5 -4.68 -6.51 -7.25
C ARG A 5 -4.73 -5.69 -5.95
N SER A 6 -3.97 -6.08 -4.92
CA SER A 6 -4.03 -5.50 -3.58
C SER A 6 -3.55 -4.05 -3.51
N ILE A 7 -2.63 -3.66 -4.41
CA ILE A 7 -2.09 -2.30 -4.47
C ILE A 7 -3.00 -1.29 -5.18
N PHE A 8 -4.11 -1.76 -5.76
CA PHE A 8 -5.11 -0.90 -6.39
C PHE A 8 -6.15 -0.46 -5.37
N THR A 9 -6.21 0.85 -5.12
CA THR A 9 -7.20 1.43 -4.20
C THR A 9 -8.61 1.43 -4.79
N VAL A 10 -8.71 1.62 -6.10
CA VAL A 10 -9.98 1.56 -6.85
C VAL A 10 -9.69 0.83 -8.16
N ILE A 11 -10.59 -0.09 -8.54
CA ILE A 11 -10.54 -0.75 -9.84
C ILE A 11 -11.95 -0.84 -10.42
N SER A 12 -12.08 -0.65 -11.73
CA SER A 12 -13.23 -1.06 -12.51
C SER A 12 -12.89 -2.32 -13.31
N PRO A 13 -13.82 -3.26 -13.48
CA PRO A 13 -13.66 -4.39 -14.40
C PRO A 13 -13.41 -3.87 -15.82
N PHE A 14 -12.37 -4.38 -16.46
CA PHE A 14 -11.98 -4.02 -17.82
C PHE A 14 -11.24 -5.19 -18.44
N SER A 15 -11.73 -5.71 -19.56
CA SER A 15 -11.13 -6.87 -20.22
C SER A 15 -10.56 -6.48 -21.57
N ASN A 16 -9.25 -6.62 -21.73
CA ASN A 16 -8.61 -6.41 -23.03
C ASN A 16 -7.36 -7.28 -23.19
N LYS A 17 -7.08 -7.73 -24.42
CA LYS A 17 -5.87 -8.48 -24.72
C LYS A 17 -4.69 -7.50 -24.76
N ILE A 18 -3.63 -7.82 -24.03
CA ILE A 18 -2.39 -7.06 -24.05
C ILE A 18 -1.36 -7.84 -24.85
N SER A 19 -0.93 -7.26 -25.96
CA SER A 19 0.21 -7.77 -26.72
C SER A 19 1.49 -7.35 -26.00
N THR A 20 2.33 -8.32 -25.67
CA THR A 20 3.70 -8.06 -25.21
C THR A 20 4.67 -8.75 -26.17
N SER A 21 5.98 -8.50 -26.02
CA SER A 21 7.01 -9.14 -26.84
C SER A 21 7.15 -10.65 -26.61
N ASP A 22 6.40 -11.22 -25.67
CA ASP A 22 6.26 -12.65 -25.48
C ASP A 22 5.00 -13.15 -26.22
N PRO A 23 5.16 -13.82 -27.39
CA PRO A 23 4.05 -14.27 -28.22
C PRO A 23 3.19 -15.38 -27.58
N GLU A 24 3.70 -16.10 -26.58
CA GLU A 24 2.93 -17.10 -25.85
C GLU A 24 2.18 -16.51 -24.64
N SER A 25 2.55 -15.30 -24.21
CA SER A 25 1.87 -14.62 -23.13
C SER A 25 0.49 -14.12 -23.55
N ASN A 26 -0.54 -14.95 -23.33
CA ASN A 26 -1.94 -14.51 -23.35
C ASN A 26 -2.23 -13.63 -22.12
N SER A 27 -1.59 -12.46 -22.07
CA SER A 27 -1.74 -11.46 -21.03
C SER A 27 -3.07 -10.74 -21.24
N ILE A 28 -4.02 -11.00 -20.35
CA ILE A 28 -5.33 -10.35 -20.35
C ILE A 28 -5.35 -9.32 -19.25
N CYS A 29 -5.63 -8.07 -19.61
CA CYS A 29 -6.00 -7.05 -18.65
C CYS A 29 -7.37 -7.40 -18.07
N ARG A 30 -7.51 -7.36 -16.74
CA ARG A 30 -8.74 -7.71 -16.02
C ARG A 30 -9.38 -6.53 -15.30
N GLY A 31 -8.73 -5.38 -15.29
CA GLY A 31 -9.26 -4.17 -14.69
C GLY A 31 -8.42 -2.95 -14.98
N GLN A 32 -9.02 -1.78 -14.82
CA GLN A 32 -8.32 -0.51 -14.87
C GLN A 32 -8.60 0.27 -13.59
N GLY A 33 -7.62 0.99 -13.05
CA GLY A 33 -7.81 1.62 -11.76
C GLY A 33 -6.68 2.55 -11.32
N THR A 34 -6.73 2.90 -10.04
CA THR A 34 -5.71 3.74 -9.39
C THR A 34 -4.88 2.90 -8.44
N VAL A 35 -3.56 3.02 -8.54
CA VAL A 35 -2.58 2.36 -7.67
C VAL A 35 -1.96 3.41 -6.75
N LYS A 36 -1.86 3.10 -5.46
CA LYS A 36 -1.11 3.91 -4.50
C LYS A 36 -0.07 3.02 -3.83
N ILE A 37 1.19 3.39 -3.98
CA ILE A 37 2.33 2.68 -3.37
C ILE A 37 3.29 3.66 -2.75
N GLU A 38 4.08 3.21 -1.79
CA GLU A 38 5.11 4.03 -1.15
C GLU A 38 6.48 3.71 -1.74
N ILE A 39 7.15 4.74 -2.25
CA ILE A 39 8.47 4.62 -2.87
C ILE A 39 9.41 5.57 -2.15
N ASN A 40 10.45 5.05 -1.51
CA ASN A 40 11.40 5.84 -0.71
C ASN A 40 10.69 6.73 0.33
N ASN A 41 9.75 6.15 1.09
CA ASN A 41 8.92 6.83 2.09
C ASN A 41 8.04 7.96 1.54
N LYS A 42 7.76 7.97 0.23
CA LYS A 42 6.85 8.92 -0.40
C LYS A 42 5.69 8.19 -1.06
N PRO A 43 4.44 8.60 -0.79
CA PRO A 43 3.30 8.04 -1.48
C PRO A 43 3.30 8.49 -2.95
N VAL A 44 3.22 7.53 -3.86
CA VAL A 44 3.10 7.76 -5.31
C VAL A 44 1.78 7.18 -5.78
N THR A 45 1.00 8.01 -6.47
CA THR A 45 -0.30 7.63 -7.04
C THR A 45 -0.18 7.52 -8.54
N PHE A 46 -0.53 6.35 -9.08
CA PHE A 46 -0.63 6.11 -10.50
C PHE A 46 -2.09 5.98 -10.91
N LYS A 47 -2.53 6.79 -11.87
CA LYS A 47 -3.88 6.76 -12.42
C LYS A 47 -3.94 5.84 -13.65
N ASN A 48 -5.15 5.46 -14.06
CA ASN A 48 -5.42 4.71 -15.29
C ASN A 48 -4.61 3.41 -15.46
N CYS A 49 -4.21 2.80 -14.35
CA CYS A 49 -3.35 1.62 -14.32
C CYS A 49 -4.10 0.36 -14.74
N LEU A 50 -3.46 -0.45 -15.58
CA LEU A 50 -4.00 -1.76 -15.99
C LEU A 50 -3.62 -2.86 -14.99
N TYR A 51 -4.59 -3.64 -14.55
CA TYR A 51 -4.39 -4.86 -13.76
C TYR A 51 -4.22 -6.05 -14.69
N VAL A 52 -3.01 -6.61 -14.71
CA VAL A 52 -2.63 -7.71 -15.61
C VAL A 52 -1.90 -8.78 -14.81
N PRO A 53 -2.60 -9.79 -14.25
CA PRO A 53 -2.02 -10.70 -13.25
C PRO A 53 -0.92 -11.61 -13.80
N LYS A 54 -0.89 -11.85 -15.11
CA LYS A 54 0.05 -12.77 -15.78
C LYS A 54 1.38 -12.14 -16.20
N ILE A 55 1.59 -10.83 -15.99
CA ILE A 55 2.88 -10.20 -16.31
C ILE A 55 3.94 -10.62 -15.29
N THR A 56 5.17 -10.80 -15.75
CA THR A 56 6.31 -11.22 -14.93
C THR A 56 6.82 -10.08 -14.04
N LYS A 57 6.80 -8.84 -14.54
CA LYS A 57 7.23 -7.62 -13.85
C LYS A 57 6.17 -6.53 -14.01
N ASN A 58 6.04 -5.67 -12.99
CA ASN A 58 5.25 -4.45 -13.10
C ASN A 58 5.94 -3.49 -14.07
N LEU A 59 5.14 -2.78 -14.87
CA LEU A 59 5.62 -1.81 -15.84
C LEU A 59 4.95 -0.47 -15.57
N VAL A 60 5.76 0.57 -15.44
CA VAL A 60 5.29 1.93 -15.24
C VAL A 60 5.63 2.72 -16.50
N SER A 61 4.62 3.33 -17.12
CA SER A 61 4.85 4.29 -18.19
C SER A 61 5.39 5.58 -17.59
N LEU A 62 6.50 6.08 -18.12
CA LEU A 62 7.05 7.37 -17.71
C LEU A 62 6.10 8.53 -18.04
N LEU A 63 5.31 8.39 -19.12
CA LEU A 63 4.32 9.38 -19.51
C LEU A 63 3.15 9.44 -18.52
N ASP A 64 2.76 8.29 -17.94
CA ASP A 64 1.68 8.25 -16.94
C ASP A 64 2.15 8.71 -15.55
N LEU A 65 3.45 8.81 -15.32
CA LEU A 65 4.02 9.25 -14.04
C LEU A 65 3.93 10.77 -13.87
N CYS A 66 3.89 11.55 -14.97
CA CYS A 66 4.05 13.00 -14.91
C CYS A 66 3.27 13.76 -15.98
N ASP A 67 2.50 14.75 -15.53
CA ASP A 67 1.77 15.69 -16.40
C ASP A 67 2.63 16.86 -16.90
N LYS A 68 3.93 16.93 -16.53
CA LYS A 68 4.86 18.02 -16.91
C LYS A 68 6.23 17.46 -17.32
N SER A 69 7.15 18.36 -17.69
CA SER A 69 8.54 18.01 -17.96
C SER A 69 9.18 17.26 -16.79
N ILE A 70 9.82 16.14 -17.12
CA ILE A 70 10.59 15.33 -16.19
C ILE A 70 12.07 15.44 -16.53
N THR A 71 12.90 15.38 -15.50
CA THR A 71 14.34 15.24 -15.64
C THR A 71 14.73 13.87 -15.10
N ILE A 72 15.41 13.08 -15.94
CA ILE A 72 15.98 11.80 -15.54
C ILE A 72 17.48 12.00 -15.41
N THR A 73 18.00 11.84 -14.20
CA THR A 73 19.43 11.92 -13.91
C THR A 73 19.96 10.52 -13.61
N LYS A 74 20.91 10.06 -14.42
CA LYS A 74 21.65 8.83 -14.17
C LYS A 74 22.94 9.16 -13.41
N ASN A 75 23.18 8.47 -12.30
CA ASN A 75 24.44 8.51 -11.59
C ASN A 75 24.91 7.06 -11.32
N ASN A 76 25.91 6.61 -12.07
CA ASN A 76 26.39 5.23 -12.07
C ASN A 76 25.24 4.22 -12.33
N ASN A 77 25.01 3.31 -11.39
CA ASN A 77 23.92 2.32 -11.42
C ASN A 77 22.66 2.78 -10.68
N LYS A 78 22.52 4.09 -10.44
CA LYS A 78 21.34 4.71 -9.84
C LYS A 78 20.72 5.70 -10.81
N PHE A 79 19.42 5.92 -10.66
CA PHE A 79 18.71 6.97 -11.39
C PHE A 79 17.77 7.72 -10.46
N HIS A 80 17.53 8.98 -10.79
CA HIS A 80 16.57 9.86 -10.15
C HIS A 80 15.66 10.45 -11.22
N ILE A 81 14.35 10.42 -10.98
CA ILE A 81 13.36 11.14 -11.77
C ILE A 81 12.87 12.29 -10.92
N SER A 82 13.03 13.50 -11.43
CA SER A 82 12.59 14.72 -10.76
C SER A 82 11.65 15.52 -11.65
N GLN A 83 10.71 16.22 -11.02
CA GLN A 83 9.80 17.16 -11.66
C GLN A 83 9.85 18.47 -10.87
N SER A 84 10.03 19.60 -11.55
CA SER A 84 10.12 20.93 -10.92
C SER A 84 11.14 20.99 -9.77
N GLY A 85 12.28 20.31 -9.92
CA GLY A 85 13.36 20.27 -8.91
C GLY A 85 13.15 19.27 -7.76
N GLN A 86 11.99 18.61 -7.67
CA GLN A 86 11.70 17.62 -6.64
C GLN A 86 11.88 16.20 -7.16
N VAL A 87 12.62 15.35 -6.44
CA VAL A 87 12.74 13.93 -6.76
C VAL A 87 11.43 13.21 -6.45
N LEU A 88 10.81 12.69 -7.50
CA LEU A 88 9.59 11.88 -7.46
C LEU A 88 9.89 10.41 -7.19
N LEU A 89 10.94 9.90 -7.84
CA LEU A 89 11.25 8.48 -7.89
C LEU A 89 12.76 8.30 -8.01
N SER A 90 13.30 7.31 -7.32
CA SER A 90 14.67 6.89 -7.50
C SER A 90 14.79 5.38 -7.38
N GLY A 91 15.79 4.83 -8.05
CA GLY A 91 16.03 3.39 -8.07
C GLY A 91 17.37 3.05 -8.68
N HIS A 92 17.48 1.79 -9.11
CA HIS A 92 18.70 1.21 -9.64
C HIS A 92 18.58 0.86 -11.11
N ILE A 93 19.68 0.98 -11.84
CA ILE A 93 19.79 0.50 -13.21
C ILE A 93 20.43 -0.88 -13.18
N ILE A 94 19.68 -1.90 -13.59
CA ILE A 94 20.15 -3.30 -13.66
C ILE A 94 19.86 -3.80 -15.07
N ASN A 95 20.85 -4.33 -15.78
CA ASN A 95 20.71 -4.83 -17.15
C ASN A 95 20.04 -3.81 -18.11
N LYS A 96 20.42 -2.54 -17.99
CA LYS A 96 19.86 -1.40 -18.76
C LYS A 96 18.38 -1.08 -18.46
N LEU A 97 17.79 -1.67 -17.42
CA LEU A 97 16.42 -1.40 -16.96
C LEU A 97 16.44 -0.53 -15.71
N MET A 98 15.58 0.50 -15.69
CA MET A 98 15.31 1.31 -14.49
C MET A 98 14.35 0.57 -13.57
N ILE A 99 14.86 0.09 -12.44
CA ILE A 99 14.11 -0.71 -11.47
C ILE A 99 13.87 0.11 -10.20
N VAL A 100 12.61 0.09 -9.78
CA VAL A 100 12.17 0.70 -8.52
C VAL A 100 11.68 -0.40 -7.60
N THR A 101 12.14 -0.36 -6.36
CA THR A 101 11.60 -1.15 -5.27
C THR A 101 10.63 -0.29 -4.49
N PHE A 102 9.48 -0.87 -4.14
CA PHE A 102 8.51 -0.24 -3.25
C PHE A 102 8.18 -1.25 -2.16
N ASP A 103 7.99 -0.75 -0.95
CA ASP A 103 7.57 -1.59 0.15
C ASP A 103 6.05 -1.76 0.09
N GLN A 104 5.60 -3.00 0.26
CA GLN A 104 4.20 -3.24 0.54
C GLN A 104 3.96 -2.96 2.02
N PRO A 105 2.84 -2.29 2.38
CA PRO A 105 2.48 -2.12 3.78
C PRO A 105 2.35 -3.50 4.42
N LYS A 106 3.23 -3.79 5.38
CA LYS A 106 3.19 -5.02 6.18
C LYS A 106 2.38 -4.74 7.43
N SER A 107 1.26 -5.42 7.60
CA SER A 107 0.59 -5.50 8.91
C SER A 107 1.17 -6.68 9.68
N PHE A 108 1.53 -6.47 10.94
CA PHE A 108 1.80 -7.56 11.86
C PHE A 108 0.50 -7.97 12.52
N LEU A 109 0.10 -9.23 12.33
CA LEU A 109 -1.03 -9.79 13.07
C LEU A 109 -0.50 -10.21 14.44
N VAL A 110 -0.75 -9.37 15.44
CA VAL A 110 -0.43 -9.71 16.84
C VAL A 110 -1.56 -10.60 17.36
N LYS A 111 -1.28 -11.88 17.59
CA LYS A 111 -2.09 -12.68 18.50
C LYS A 111 -1.86 -12.16 19.91
N VAL A 112 -2.77 -11.33 20.39
CA VAL A 112 -2.88 -11.09 21.84
C VAL A 112 -3.24 -12.43 22.47
N GLY A 113 -2.66 -12.75 23.65
CA GLY A 113 -3.08 -13.89 24.46
C GLY A 113 -4.51 -13.71 24.99
N GLU A 114 -4.77 -14.04 26.25
CA GLU A 114 -6.04 -13.68 26.91
C GLU A 114 -6.35 -12.18 26.66
N ASP A 115 -7.48 -11.88 26.02
CA ASP A 115 -7.87 -10.52 25.65
C ASP A 115 -8.36 -9.80 26.92
N PRO A 116 -7.58 -8.86 27.48
CA PRO A 116 -7.99 -8.19 28.70
C PRO A 116 -9.23 -7.33 28.42
N PRO A 117 -10.14 -7.20 29.40
CA PRO A 117 -11.36 -6.43 29.23
C PRO A 117 -11.06 -4.95 28.91
N TRP A 118 -12.01 -4.28 28.25
CA TRP A 118 -11.81 -2.92 27.73
C TRP A 118 -11.42 -1.88 28.79
N ASN A 119 -11.85 -2.07 30.04
CA ASN A 119 -11.43 -1.23 31.15
C ASN A 119 -9.90 -1.29 31.35
N GLN A 120 -9.26 -2.45 31.27
CA GLN A 120 -7.80 -2.53 31.41
C GLN A 120 -7.09 -1.90 30.19
N ARG A 121 -7.64 -2.07 28.99
CA ARG A 121 -7.07 -1.53 27.74
C ARG A 121 -7.11 0.00 27.67
N LEU A 122 -8.12 0.61 28.28
CA LEU A 122 -8.38 2.05 28.18
C LEU A 122 -7.98 2.85 29.43
N GLY A 123 -7.26 2.23 30.37
CA GLY A 123 -6.76 2.93 31.56
C GLY A 123 -7.76 2.98 32.72
N HIS A 124 -8.46 1.88 32.98
CA HIS A 124 -9.44 1.70 34.05
C HIS A 124 -10.65 2.66 34.05
N PRO A 125 -11.23 3.05 32.89
CA PRO A 125 -12.45 3.85 32.88
C PRO A 125 -13.63 3.07 33.46
N GLY A 126 -14.55 3.79 34.07
CA GLY A 126 -15.77 3.21 34.63
C GLY A 126 -16.68 2.59 33.56
N ASN A 127 -17.46 1.60 33.96
CA ASN A 127 -18.36 0.85 33.07
C ASN A 127 -19.39 1.75 32.35
N GLN A 128 -19.79 2.88 32.95
CA GLN A 128 -20.68 3.85 32.31
C GLN A 128 -20.04 4.50 31.06
N VAL A 129 -18.75 4.85 31.15
CA VAL A 129 -17.98 5.41 30.03
C VAL A 129 -17.81 4.36 28.94
N LEU A 130 -17.48 3.13 29.30
CA LEU A 130 -17.34 2.03 28.33
C LEU A 130 -18.65 1.73 27.58
N LYS A 131 -19.79 1.78 28.28
CA LYS A 131 -21.12 1.64 27.67
C LYS A 131 -21.43 2.78 26.70
N SER A 132 -21.07 4.02 27.05
CA SER A 132 -21.24 5.18 26.15
C SER A 132 -20.40 5.08 24.87
N LEU A 133 -19.30 4.32 24.90
CA LEU A 133 -18.44 4.04 23.75
C LEU A 133 -18.89 2.82 22.93
N GLY A 134 -19.99 2.16 23.31
CA GLY A 134 -20.53 1.00 22.59
C GLY A 134 -19.69 -0.28 22.71
N LEU A 135 -18.84 -0.39 23.73
CA LEU A 135 -17.96 -1.55 23.92
C LEU A 135 -18.70 -2.70 24.62
N THR A 136 -18.62 -3.91 24.06
CA THR A 136 -19.42 -5.07 24.47
C THR A 136 -18.72 -6.02 25.46
N ASN A 137 -17.39 -5.95 25.60
CA ASN A 137 -16.60 -6.72 26.58
C ASN A 137 -16.29 -5.89 27.84
N VAL A 138 -17.34 -5.45 28.55
CA VAL A 138 -17.20 -4.75 29.82
C VAL A 138 -17.14 -5.80 30.94
N SER A 139 -16.05 -5.82 31.71
CA SER A 139 -15.91 -6.73 32.85
C SER A 139 -17.01 -6.47 33.88
N GLU A 140 -17.85 -7.47 34.15
CA GLU A 140 -18.84 -7.43 35.23
C GLU A 140 -18.20 -7.54 36.62
N GLN A 141 -17.00 -8.13 36.68
CA GLN A 141 -16.24 -8.22 37.91
C GLN A 141 -15.49 -6.91 38.20
N PRO A 142 -15.50 -6.44 39.47
CA PRO A 142 -14.75 -5.27 39.87
C PRO A 142 -13.26 -5.54 39.70
N CYS A 143 -12.58 -4.71 38.91
CA CYS A 143 -11.15 -4.82 38.73
C CYS A 143 -10.44 -4.59 40.08
N ASN A 144 -9.62 -5.56 40.50
CA ASN A 144 -8.89 -5.52 41.77
C ASN A 144 -8.04 -4.24 41.93
N MET A 145 -7.49 -3.72 40.83
CA MET A 145 -6.70 -2.48 40.85
C MET A 145 -7.60 -1.23 41.00
N CYS A 146 -8.77 -1.22 40.36
CA CYS A 146 -9.76 -0.15 40.53
C CYS A 146 -10.38 -0.14 41.94
N ALA A 147 -10.54 -1.32 42.54
CA ALA A 147 -11.10 -1.47 43.88
C ALA A 147 -10.12 -0.99 44.98
N LYS A 148 -8.80 -1.10 44.74
CA LYS A 148 -7.75 -0.70 45.68
C LYS A 148 -7.36 0.79 45.57
N GLY A 149 -7.72 1.46 44.49
CA GLY A 149 -7.39 2.88 44.24
C GLY A 149 -8.50 3.87 44.57
N LYS A 150 -9.54 3.43 45.30
CA LYS A 150 -10.61 4.30 45.80
C LYS A 150 -10.39 4.65 47.28
#